data_AF-A0A5K0WAH1-F1
#
_entry.id   AF-A0A5K0WAH1-F1
#
_cell.length_a   1.000
_cell.length_b   1.000
_cell.length_c   1.000
_cell.angle_alpha   90.00
_cell.angle_beta   90.00
_cell.angle_gamma   90.00
#
_symmetry.space_group_name_H-M   'P 1'
#
loop_
_entity.id
_entity.type
_entity.pdbx_description
1 polymer ?
#
loop_
_entity_poly.entity_id
_entity_poly.type
_entity_poly.pdbx_seq_one_letter_code
_entity_poly.pdbx_strand_id
1 'polypeptide(L)' 'PTFYRIWKKGDVEDFSPIPYLATVMNCMLWVFYGFPIVHPHSLLVLTINGIGLVVELIYLCMYFTYSSKRQK' A
#
# COMPACT_ATOMS: atom_id res chain seq x y z
N PRO A 1 4.68 -15.36 -7.23
CA PRO A 1 4.24 -13.96 -6.97
C PRO A 1 5.20 -13.25 -5.99
N THR A 2 5.49 -11.97 -6.23
CA THR A 2 6.53 -11.14 -5.59
C THR A 2 6.64 -11.32 -4.08
N PHE A 3 5.51 -11.41 -3.38
CA PHE A 3 5.45 -11.59 -1.93
C PHE A 3 6.01 -12.91 -1.41
N TYR A 4 5.67 -14.01 -2.08
CA TYR A 4 6.21 -15.33 -1.76
C TYR A 4 7.73 -15.35 -1.92
N ARG A 5 8.27 -14.55 -2.85
CA ARG A 5 9.71 -14.38 -3.04
C ARG A 5 10.35 -13.62 -1.87
N ILE A 6 9.77 -12.49 -1.48
CA ILE A 6 10.26 -11.67 -0.34
C ILE A 6 10.22 -12.47 0.96
N TRP A 7 9.11 -13.17 1.23
CA TRP A 7 8.96 -13.96 2.45
C TRP A 7 9.90 -15.18 2.49
N LYS A 8 10.03 -15.91 1.37
CA LYS A 8 10.89 -17.10 1.28
C LYS A 8 12.39 -16.76 1.31
N LYS A 9 12.79 -15.62 0.74
CA LYS A 9 14.20 -15.19 0.73
C LYS A 9 14.57 -14.29 1.90
N GLY A 10 13.59 -13.64 2.55
CA GLY A 10 13.84 -12.69 3.63
C GLY A 10 14.48 -11.37 3.18
N ASP A 11 14.54 -11.11 1.87
CA ASP A 11 15.13 -9.94 1.25
C ASP A 11 14.17 -9.38 0.20
N VAL A 12 14.11 -8.05 0.12
CA VAL A 12 13.32 -7.30 -0.87
C VAL A 12 14.03 -7.19 -2.22
N GLU A 13 15.25 -7.73 -2.38
CA GLU A 13 16.03 -7.73 -3.63
C GLU A 13 16.09 -6.30 -4.22
N ASP A 14 15.82 -6.12 -5.53
CA ASP A 14 15.75 -4.82 -6.22
C ASP A 14 14.31 -4.27 -6.34
N PHE A 15 13.38 -4.73 -5.50
CA PHE A 15 12.03 -4.17 -5.53
C PHE A 15 12.06 -2.73 -5.00
N SER A 16 11.60 -1.80 -5.84
CA SER A 16 11.44 -0.40 -5.46
C SER A 16 10.14 -0.19 -4.67
N PRO A 17 10.16 0.54 -3.54
CA PRO A 17 8.96 0.86 -2.78
C PRO A 17 8.16 2.02 -3.39
N ILE A 18 8.75 2.75 -4.35
CA ILE A 18 8.16 3.94 -4.99
C ILE A 18 6.76 3.66 -5.57
N PRO A 19 6.52 2.60 -6.36
CA PRO A 19 5.18 2.32 -6.88
C PRO A 19 4.14 2.07 -5.77
N TYR A 20 4.51 1.36 -4.68
CA TYR A 20 3.63 1.11 -3.53
C TYR A 20 3.34 2.39 -2.73
N LEU A 21 4.31 3.30 -2.65
CA LEU A 21 4.09 4.60 -2.01
C LEU A 21 3.16 5.48 -2.84
N ALA A 22 3.31 5.45 -4.17
CA ALA A 22 2.45 6.20 -5.08
C ALA A 22 1.00 5.71 -5.05
N THR A 23 0.77 4.39 -4.99
CA THR A 23 -0.57 3.80 -4.83
C THR A 23 -1.18 4.15 -3.48
N VAL A 24 -0.42 4.10 -2.39
CA VAL A 24 -0.87 4.57 -1.07
C VAL A 24 -1.33 6.03 -1.14
N MET A 25 -0.54 6.93 -1.71
CA MET A 25 -0.92 8.34 -1.86
C MET A 25 -2.17 8.51 -2.72
N ASN A 26 -2.29 7.75 -3.82
CA ASN A 26 -3.47 7.76 -4.67
C ASN A 26 -4.73 7.31 -3.93
N CYS A 27 -4.66 6.20 -3.19
CA CYS A 27 -5.78 5.70 -2.40
C CYS A 27 -6.17 6.65 -1.28
N MET A 28 -5.20 7.31 -0.60
CA MET A 28 -5.50 8.32 0.41
C MET A 28 -6.30 9.49 -0.17
N LEU A 29 -5.95 9.98 -1.37
CA LEU A 29 -6.68 11.05 -2.04
C LEU A 29 -8.11 10.63 -2.38
N TRP A 30 -8.30 9.41 -2.88
CA TRP A 30 -9.64 8.88 -3.19
C TRP A 30 -10.49 8.62 -1.95
N VAL A 31 -9.89 8.17 -0.85
CA VAL A 31 -10.57 8.00 0.44
C VAL A 31 -11.02 9.36 0.99
N PHE A 32 -10.15 10.37 0.91
CA PHE A 32 -10.51 11.74 1.31
C PHE A 32 -11.63 12.31 0.44
N TYR A 33 -11.58 12.09 -0.87
CA TYR A 33 -12.63 12.48 -1.82
C TYR A 33 -13.96 11.76 -1.56
N GLY A 34 -13.92 10.45 -1.29
CA GLY A 34 -15.10 9.61 -1.07
C GLY A 34 -15.82 9.85 0.26
N PHE A 35 -15.26 10.71 1.13
CA PHE A 35 -15.87 11.04 2.40
C PHE A 35 -17.19 11.81 2.17
N PRO A 36 -18.28 11.46 2.89
CA PRO A 36 -19.60 12.03 2.65
C PRO A 36 -19.68 13.55 2.90
N ILE A 37 -18.71 14.11 3.62
CA ILE A 37 -18.55 15.55 3.85
C ILE A 37 -18.05 16.27 2.59
N VAL A 38 -17.22 15.59 1.77
CA VAL A 38 -16.62 16.16 0.55
C VAL A 38 -17.47 15.84 -0.67
N HIS A 39 -17.88 14.57 -0.83
CA HIS A 39 -18.72 14.14 -1.94
C HIS A 39 -19.82 13.17 -1.46
N PRO A 40 -21.07 13.64 -1.31
CA PRO A 40 -22.19 12.77 -0.93
C PRO A 40 -22.44 11.70 -2.01
N HIS A 41 -22.84 10.48 -1.58
CA HIS A 41 -23.08 9.29 -2.42
C HIS A 41 -21.83 8.57 -2.99
N SER A 42 -20.61 8.86 -2.52
CA SER A 42 -19.37 8.21 -2.99
C SER A 42 -18.83 7.08 -2.11
N LEU A 43 -19.70 6.42 -1.33
CA LEU A 43 -19.30 5.34 -0.40
C LEU A 43 -18.59 4.16 -1.10
N LEU A 44 -18.94 3.85 -2.35
CA LEU A 44 -18.32 2.75 -3.08
C LEU A 44 -16.85 3.06 -3.46
N VAL A 45 -16.55 4.33 -3.75
CA VAL A 45 -15.19 4.81 -4.00
C VAL A 45 -14.37 4.80 -2.71
N LEU A 46 -15.00 5.17 -1.59
CA LEU A 46 -14.39 5.13 -0.27
C LEU A 46 -14.02 3.69 0.15
N THR A 47 -14.91 2.73 -0.04
CA THR A 47 -14.66 1.34 0.39
C THR A 47 -13.60 0.65 -0.45
N ILE A 48 -13.64 0.81 -1.78
CA ILE A 48 -12.65 0.16 -2.66
C ILE A 48 -11.25 0.74 -2.47
N ASN A 49 -11.12 2.07 -2.37
CA ASN A 49 -9.83 2.72 -2.13
C ASN A 49 -9.36 2.53 -0.68
N GLY A 50 -10.29 2.40 0.28
CA GLY A 50 -9.96 2.06 1.66
C GLY A 50 -9.37 0.66 1.79
N ILE A 51 -9.97 -0.35 1.14
CA ILE A 51 -9.40 -1.71 1.10
C ILE A 51 -8.05 -1.71 0.37
N GLY A 52 -7.95 -1.01 -0.76
CA GLY A 52 -6.68 -0.82 -1.47
C GLY A 52 -5.59 -0.22 -0.58
N LEU A 53 -5.92 0.85 0.16
CA LEU A 53 -5.02 1.49 1.10
C LEU A 53 -4.52 0.54 2.18
N VAL A 54 -5.40 -0.26 2.78
CA VAL A 54 -5.01 -1.25 3.81
C VAL A 54 -4.04 -2.28 3.24
N VAL A 55 -4.32 -2.80 2.04
CA VAL A 55 -3.47 -3.78 1.37
C VAL A 55 -2.09 -3.18 1.04
N GLU A 56 -2.04 -1.99 0.46
CA GLU A 56 -0.79 -1.29 0.11
C GLU A 56 0.04 -0.92 1.36
N LEU A 57 -0.61 -0.54 2.46
CA LEU A 57 0.07 -0.33 3.75
C LEU A 57 0.69 -1.62 4.30
N ILE A 58 0.00 -2.75 4.18
CA ILE A 58 0.54 -4.06 4.55
C ILE A 58 1.79 -4.38 3.69
N TYR A 59 1.77 -4.08 2.39
CA TYR A 59 2.94 -4.23 1.52
C TYR A 59 4.10 -3.36 1.98
N LEU A 60 3.89 -2.07 2.26
CA LEU A 60 4.94 -1.17 2.73
C LEU A 60 5.50 -1.60 4.09
N CYS A 61 4.64 -1.96 5.06
CA CYS A 61 5.07 -2.45 6.37
C CYS A 61 5.98 -3.67 6.26
N MET A 62 5.61 -4.64 5.42
CA MET A 62 6.46 -5.81 5.20
C MET A 62 7.73 -5.45 4.42
N TYR A 63 7.65 -4.58 3.42
CA TYR A 63 8.83 -4.05 2.72
C TYR A 63 9.85 -3.43 3.68
N PHE A 64 9.43 -2.52 4.57
CA PHE A 64 10.32 -1.90 5.55
C PHE A 64 10.92 -2.92 6.53
N THR A 65 10.13 -3.92 6.95
CA THR A 65 10.59 -4.98 7.86
C THR A 65 11.68 -5.86 7.23
N TYR A 66 11.53 -6.22 5.94
CA TYR A 66 12.51 -7.08 5.24
C TYR A 66 13.67 -6.28 4.62
N SER A 67 13.44 -5.04 4.19
CA SER A 67 14.49 -4.13 3.68
C SER A 67 15.55 -3.81 4.74
N SER A 68 15.14 -3.64 6.00
CA SER A 68 16.07 -3.39 7.11
C SER A 68 17.06 -4.56 7.37
N LYS A 69 16.79 -5.77 6.86
CA LYS A 69 17.73 -6.90 6.96
C LYS A 69 18.87 -6.83 5.95
N ARG A 70 18.75 -6.04 4.87
CA ARG A 70 19.80 -5.84 3.86
C ARG A 70 20.79 -4.73 4.26
N GLN A 71 20.41 -3.86 5.21
CA GLN A 71 21.27 -2.77 5.72
C GLN A 71 22.06 -3.13 6.99
N LYS A 72 21.90 -4.35 7.52
CA LYS A 72 22.79 -4.95 8.53
C LYS A 72 23.69 -5.97 7.85
#